data_AF-A0A6I9Y5V4-F1
#
_entry.id   AF-A0A6I9Y5V4-F1
#
_cell.length_a   1.000
_cell.length_b   1.000
_cell.length_c   1.000
_cell.angle_alpha   90.00
_cell.angle_beta   90.00
_cell.angle_gamma   90.00
#
_symmetry.space_group_name_H-M   'P 1'
#
loop_
_entity.id
_entity.type
_entity.pdbx_description
1 polymer ?
#
loop_
_entity_poly.entity_id
_entity_poly.type
_entity_poly.pdbx_seq_one_letter_code
_entity_poly.pdbx_strand_id
1 'polypeptide(L)'
;MYPIPFGFQIRSAIFTVPSLSPWFRKAAQYFHPEKLEPRYLTEDEYREQGETETVKALEELRVFCRNPTFPSWVAVVKLQSPQKFANFVLGSPHVSAEEMTAHEAQYGIGGVLLEQQLFYQETQAEPEPLNASPEVEERNKEEGLRRLQSNIRHFHSREFL
;
A
#
# COMPACT_ATOMS: atom_id res chain seq x y z
N MET A 1 17.88 -1.12 -80.35
CA MET A 1 16.78 -0.14 -80.32
C MET A 1 15.51 -0.86 -79.88
N TYR A 2 15.32 -0.99 -78.56
CA TYR A 2 14.02 -1.18 -77.88
C TYR A 2 14.17 -0.60 -76.47
N PRO A 3 13.24 0.26 -76.00
CA PRO A 3 13.39 1.03 -74.77
C PRO A 3 12.99 0.23 -73.52
N ILE A 4 13.61 0.57 -72.40
CA ILE A 4 13.21 0.21 -71.03
C ILE A 4 12.03 1.12 -70.64
N PRO A 5 11.08 0.66 -69.80
CA PRO A 5 10.94 1.40 -68.54
C PRO A 5 10.75 0.47 -67.33
N PHE A 6 11.54 0.76 -66.30
CA PHE A 6 11.36 0.34 -64.93
C PHE A 6 10.02 0.84 -64.41
N GLY A 7 9.19 -0.06 -63.91
CA GLY A 7 7.94 0.25 -63.22
C GLY A 7 7.85 -0.52 -61.91
N PHE A 8 8.63 -0.11 -60.90
CA PHE A 8 8.41 -0.57 -59.52
C PHE A 8 7.29 0.28 -58.91
N GLN A 9 6.05 -0.21 -59.01
CA GLN A 9 4.92 0.36 -58.29
C GLN A 9 5.06 0.00 -56.80
N ILE A 10 5.53 0.91 -55.96
CA ILE A 10 5.38 0.79 -54.51
C ILE A 10 3.89 0.96 -54.21
N ARG A 11 3.17 -0.16 -54.07
CA ARG A 11 1.83 -0.14 -53.49
C ARG A 11 2.01 0.18 -52.01
N SER A 12 1.74 1.43 -51.60
CA SER A 12 1.61 1.76 -50.19
C SER A 12 0.51 0.88 -49.60
N ALA A 13 0.88 -0.08 -48.75
CA ALA A 13 -0.08 -0.71 -47.87
C ALA A 13 -0.49 0.36 -46.86
N ILE A 14 -1.62 1.02 -47.12
CA ILE A 14 -2.32 1.77 -46.09
C ILE A 14 -2.67 0.73 -45.04
N PHE A 15 -1.95 0.76 -43.91
CA PHE A 15 -2.33 0.03 -42.72
C PHE A 15 -3.60 0.70 -42.21
N THR A 16 -4.75 0.26 -42.73
CA THR A 16 -6.04 0.62 -42.18
C THR A 16 -6.06 0.07 -40.76
N VAL A 17 -5.85 0.96 -39.78
CA VAL A 17 -6.19 0.68 -38.39
C VAL A 17 -7.64 0.18 -38.37
N PRO A 18 -7.91 -1.07 -37.92
CA PRO A 18 -9.27 -1.53 -37.85
C PRO A 18 -10.01 -0.58 -36.91
N SER A 19 -10.91 0.20 -37.51
CA SER A 19 -11.88 1.02 -36.79
C SER A 19 -12.54 0.10 -35.77
N LEU A 20 -12.34 0.40 -34.47
CA LEU A 20 -13.01 -0.31 -33.40
C LEU A 20 -14.51 -0.26 -33.71
N SER A 21 -15.05 -1.40 -34.16
CA SER A 21 -16.44 -1.47 -34.57
C SER A 21 -17.32 -1.01 -33.39
N PRO A 22 -18.47 -0.35 -33.63
CA PRO A 22 -19.36 0.16 -32.57
C PRO A 22 -19.85 -0.92 -31.59
N TRP A 23 -19.62 -2.19 -31.93
CA TRP A 23 -19.95 -3.36 -31.15
C TRP A 23 -19.06 -3.47 -29.89
N PHE A 24 -17.78 -3.07 -29.96
CA PHE A 24 -16.89 -3.04 -28.79
C PHE A 24 -17.29 -1.98 -27.76
N ARG A 25 -17.91 -0.86 -28.20
CA ARG A 25 -18.38 0.21 -27.31
C ARG A 25 -19.62 -0.19 -26.52
N LYS A 26 -20.54 -0.96 -27.10
CA LYS A 26 -21.73 -1.46 -26.40
C LYS A 26 -21.38 -2.53 -25.36
N ALA A 27 -20.40 -3.38 -25.62
CA ALA A 27 -19.96 -4.40 -24.66
C ALA A 27 -19.36 -3.79 -23.38
N ALA A 28 -18.63 -2.68 -23.50
CA ALA A 28 -18.04 -1.96 -22.35
C ALA A 28 -19.11 -1.37 -21.41
N GLN A 29 -20.34 -1.16 -21.88
CA GLN A 29 -21.45 -0.64 -21.06
C GLN A 29 -22.12 -1.73 -20.21
N TYR A 30 -21.89 -3.02 -20.50
CA TYR A 30 -22.39 -4.13 -19.66
C TYR A 30 -21.37 -4.57 -18.61
N PHE A 31 -20.10 -4.18 -18.76
CA PHE A 31 -19.10 -4.30 -17.72
C PHE A 31 -19.19 -3.07 -16.80
N HIS A 32 -20.24 -3.02 -16.01
CA HIS A 32 -20.19 -2.28 -14.76
C HIS A 32 -19.40 -3.14 -13.78
N PRO A 33 -18.12 -2.85 -13.47
CA PRO A 33 -17.51 -3.46 -12.31
C PRO A 33 -18.39 -3.03 -11.14
N GLU A 34 -19.10 -4.00 -10.57
CA GLU A 34 -19.76 -3.80 -9.28
C GLU A 34 -18.72 -3.17 -8.38
N LYS A 35 -19.02 -1.98 -7.86
CA LYS A 35 -18.08 -1.23 -7.03
C LYS A 35 -17.91 -2.07 -5.78
N LEU A 36 -16.90 -2.94 -5.78
CA LEU A 36 -16.50 -3.69 -4.61
C LEU A 36 -16.11 -2.65 -3.58
N GLU A 37 -16.98 -2.42 -2.60
CA GLU A 37 -16.62 -1.60 -1.48
C GLU A 37 -15.37 -2.23 -0.86
N PRO A 38 -14.29 -1.44 -0.64
CA PRO A 38 -13.08 -1.98 -0.04
C PRO A 38 -13.43 -2.53 1.34
N ARG A 39 -13.39 -3.86 1.46
CA ARG A 39 -13.58 -4.55 2.74
C ARG A 39 -12.35 -4.30 3.61
N TYR A 40 -12.55 -3.88 4.85
CA TYR A 40 -11.48 -3.82 5.84
C TYR A 40 -10.98 -5.23 6.16
N LEU A 41 -9.66 -5.36 6.30
CA LEU A 41 -9.04 -6.61 6.72
C LEU A 41 -9.29 -6.81 8.22
N THR A 42 -9.41 -8.07 8.62
CA THR A 42 -9.27 -8.43 10.03
C THR A 42 -7.80 -8.29 10.46
N GLU A 43 -7.55 -8.14 11.76
CA GLU A 43 -6.18 -8.05 12.30
C GLU A 43 -5.32 -9.26 11.88
N ASP A 44 -5.93 -10.45 11.88
CA ASP A 44 -5.25 -11.67 11.48
C ASP A 44 -4.87 -11.68 9.99
N GLU A 45 -5.77 -11.22 9.11
CA GLU A 45 -5.51 -11.10 7.68
C GLU A 45 -4.40 -10.08 7.38
N TYR A 46 -4.42 -8.95 8.08
CA TYR A 46 -3.39 -7.92 7.95
C TYR A 46 -2.01 -8.45 8.36
N ARG A 47 -1.95 -9.15 9.48
CA ARG A 47 -0.71 -9.76 9.98
C ARG A 47 -0.17 -10.83 9.02
N GLU A 48 -1.02 -11.74 8.53
CA GLU A 48 -0.63 -12.78 7.57
C GLU A 48 -0.12 -12.18 6.25
N GLN A 49 -0.79 -11.14 5.74
CA GLN A 49 -0.31 -10.42 4.55
C GLN A 49 1.04 -9.76 4.80
N GLY A 50 1.22 -9.12 5.96
CA GLY A 50 2.49 -8.53 6.36
C GLY A 50 3.62 -9.55 6.34
N GLU A 51 3.41 -10.72 6.94
CA GLU A 51 4.38 -11.82 6.95
C GLU A 51 4.69 -12.31 5.53
N THR A 52 3.66 -12.59 4.72
CA THR A 52 3.79 -13.13 3.38
C THR A 52 4.51 -12.17 2.43
N GLU A 53 4.10 -10.91 2.40
CA GLU A 53 4.70 -9.89 1.53
C GLU A 53 6.13 -9.55 1.99
N THR A 54 6.40 -9.55 3.29
CA THR A 54 7.77 -9.36 3.81
C THR A 54 8.70 -10.48 3.35
N VAL A 55 8.27 -11.75 3.50
CA VAL A 55 9.07 -12.91 3.05
C VAL A 55 9.34 -12.84 1.55
N LYS A 56 8.31 -12.53 0.76
CA LYS A 56 8.42 -12.41 -0.69
C LYS A 56 9.38 -11.28 -1.11
N ALA A 57 9.21 -10.07 -0.54
CA ALA A 57 10.06 -8.93 -0.84
C ALA A 57 11.53 -9.17 -0.47
N LEU A 58 11.78 -9.88 0.64
CA LEU A 58 13.14 -10.26 1.03
C LEU A 58 13.78 -11.25 0.04
N GLU A 59 13.03 -12.20 -0.50
CA GLU A 59 13.55 -13.12 -1.50
C GLU A 59 13.82 -12.43 -2.84
N GLU A 60 12.91 -11.57 -3.28
CA GLU A 60 13.12 -10.72 -4.46
C GLU A 60 14.37 -9.85 -4.30
N LEU A 61 14.59 -9.28 -3.11
CA LEU A 61 15.80 -8.54 -2.79
C LEU A 61 17.06 -9.40 -2.90
N ARG A 62 17.05 -10.65 -2.42
CA ARG A 62 18.20 -11.57 -2.57
C ARG A 62 18.51 -11.83 -4.03
N VAL A 63 17.48 -12.11 -4.84
CA VAL A 63 17.64 -12.35 -6.28
C VAL A 63 18.22 -11.13 -6.98
N PHE A 64 17.72 -9.94 -6.64
CA PHE A 64 18.23 -8.68 -7.18
C PHE A 64 19.71 -8.47 -6.85
N CYS A 65 20.12 -8.70 -5.60
CA CYS A 65 21.50 -8.56 -5.15
C CYS A 65 22.47 -9.58 -5.78
N ARG A 66 21.96 -10.73 -6.25
CA ARG A 66 22.77 -11.76 -6.95
C ARG A 66 22.99 -11.44 -8.43
N ASN A 67 22.26 -10.48 -8.99
CA ASN A 67 22.38 -10.11 -10.39
C ASN A 67 23.72 -9.37 -10.66
N PRO A 68 24.47 -9.70 -11.72
CA PRO A 68 25.69 -8.97 -12.09
C PRO A 68 25.51 -7.47 -12.36
N THR A 69 24.29 -6.98 -12.65
CA THR A 69 24.02 -5.54 -12.77
C THR A 69 23.83 -4.83 -11.42
N PHE A 70 23.81 -5.55 -10.31
CA PHE A 70 23.67 -4.95 -8.99
C PHE A 70 24.92 -4.13 -8.61
N PRO A 71 24.78 -2.87 -8.16
CA PRO A 71 25.91 -2.04 -7.76
C PRO A 71 26.45 -2.43 -6.36
N SER A 72 27.06 -3.61 -6.25
CA SER A 72 27.52 -4.22 -5.00
C SER A 72 28.42 -3.32 -4.15
N TRP A 73 29.37 -2.61 -4.79
CA TRP A 73 30.32 -1.77 -4.07
C TRP A 73 29.67 -0.52 -3.47
N VAL A 74 28.66 0.04 -4.15
CA VAL A 74 27.89 1.18 -3.64
C VAL A 74 27.04 0.78 -2.44
N ALA A 75 26.46 -0.42 -2.48
CA ALA A 75 25.69 -0.95 -1.36
C ALA A 75 26.60 -1.18 -0.13
N VAL A 76 27.75 -1.82 -0.30
CA VAL A 76 28.69 -2.14 0.79
C VAL A 76 29.15 -0.90 1.56
N VAL A 77 29.43 0.21 0.87
CA VAL A 77 29.87 1.46 1.51
C VAL A 77 28.79 2.11 2.38
N LYS A 78 27.51 1.86 2.09
CA LYS A 78 26.37 2.44 2.83
C LYS A 78 25.92 1.60 4.02
N LEU A 79 26.35 0.34 4.10
CA LEU A 79 25.88 -0.60 5.10
C LEU A 79 26.68 -0.49 6.39
N GLN A 80 25.97 -0.52 7.53
CA GLN A 80 26.59 -0.57 8.86
C GLN A 80 27.39 -1.87 9.06
N SER A 81 26.85 -3.00 8.57
CA SER A 81 27.51 -4.30 8.63
C SER A 81 27.45 -4.99 7.27
N PRO A 82 28.48 -4.83 6.42
CA PRO A 82 28.57 -5.51 5.12
C PRO A 82 28.58 -7.03 5.24
N GLN A 83 29.15 -7.57 6.31
CA GLN A 83 29.21 -9.02 6.54
C GLN A 83 27.82 -9.62 6.78
N LYS A 84 26.98 -8.96 7.58
CA LYS A 84 25.60 -9.38 7.82
C LYS A 84 24.80 -9.38 6.51
N PHE A 85 25.00 -8.35 5.67
CA PHE A 85 24.38 -8.28 4.35
C PHE A 85 24.83 -9.40 3.42
N ALA A 86 26.13 -9.71 3.36
CA ALA A 86 26.63 -10.82 2.55
C ALA A 86 26.01 -12.16 2.96
N ASN A 87 25.96 -12.45 4.27
CA ASN A 87 25.31 -13.65 4.80
C ASN A 87 23.82 -13.71 4.42
N PHE A 88 23.11 -12.58 4.54
CA PHE A 88 21.71 -12.47 4.10
C PHE A 88 21.52 -12.81 2.62
N VAL A 89 22.35 -12.26 1.73
CA VAL A 89 22.30 -12.54 0.28
C VAL A 89 22.62 -14.01 -0.02
N LEU A 90 23.45 -14.65 0.80
CA LEU A 90 23.76 -16.09 0.70
C LEU A 90 22.66 -17.00 1.26
N GLY A 91 21.63 -16.45 1.91
CA GLY A 91 20.46 -17.19 2.38
C GLY A 91 20.33 -17.27 3.89
N SER A 92 21.21 -16.63 4.66
CA SER A 92 21.01 -16.49 6.11
C SER A 92 19.78 -15.60 6.41
N PRO A 93 19.18 -15.75 7.61
CA PRO A 93 18.13 -14.86 8.08
C PRO A 93 18.57 -13.39 8.10
N HIS A 94 17.64 -12.47 7.87
CA HIS A 94 17.90 -11.03 7.89
C HIS A 94 18.01 -10.47 9.32
N VAL A 95 17.38 -11.14 10.29
CA VAL A 95 17.47 -10.87 11.72
C VAL A 95 18.31 -11.95 12.38
N SER A 96 19.25 -11.55 13.22
CA SER A 96 20.07 -12.47 14.01
C SER A 96 19.28 -13.02 15.20
N ALA A 97 19.69 -14.19 15.71
CA ALA A 97 19.05 -14.77 16.89
C ALA A 97 19.15 -13.85 18.12
N GLU A 98 20.26 -13.14 18.28
CA GLU A 98 20.47 -12.18 19.36
C GLU A 98 19.47 -11.01 19.29
N GLU A 99 19.25 -10.44 18.11
CA GLU A 99 18.24 -9.40 17.90
C GLU A 99 16.82 -9.91 18.20
N MET A 100 16.52 -11.15 17.81
CA MET A 100 15.23 -11.78 18.11
C MET A 100 15.03 -11.93 19.61
N THR A 101 16.02 -12.45 20.33
CA THR A 101 15.97 -12.62 21.79
C THR A 101 15.90 -11.28 22.51
N ALA A 102 16.63 -10.26 22.07
CA ALA A 102 16.56 -8.93 22.63
C ALA A 102 15.16 -8.32 22.45
N HIS A 103 14.54 -8.51 21.28
CA HIS A 103 13.17 -8.08 21.03
C HIS A 103 12.16 -8.82 21.91
N GLU A 104 12.30 -10.14 22.04
CA GLU A 104 11.44 -10.95 22.92
C GLU A 104 11.60 -10.57 24.40
N ALA A 105 12.82 -10.24 24.84
CA ALA A 105 13.05 -9.78 26.21
C ALA A 105 12.36 -8.42 26.49
N GLN A 106 12.37 -7.51 25.50
CA GLN A 106 11.81 -6.17 25.63
C GLN A 106 10.29 -6.13 25.43
N TYR A 107 9.77 -6.93 24.48
CA TYR A 107 8.39 -6.86 23.99
C TYR A 107 7.66 -8.21 24.02
N GLY A 108 8.26 -9.24 24.62
CA GLY A 108 7.64 -10.55 24.73
C GLY A 108 6.43 -10.56 25.66
N ILE A 109 5.98 -11.76 26.01
CA ILE A 109 4.74 -12.00 26.76
C ILE A 109 4.67 -11.18 28.06
N GLY A 110 5.82 -10.95 28.71
CA GLY A 110 5.91 -10.10 29.91
C GLY A 110 5.53 -8.63 29.68
N GLY A 111 5.83 -8.08 28.50
CA GLY A 111 5.43 -6.72 28.11
C GLY A 111 3.93 -6.64 27.85
N VAL A 112 3.39 -7.57 27.06
CA VAL A 112 1.96 -7.60 26.69
C VAL A 112 1.05 -7.79 27.91
N LEU A 113 1.46 -8.62 28.88
CA LEU A 113 0.71 -8.79 30.12
C LEU A 113 0.72 -7.52 30.98
N LEU A 114 1.87 -6.85 31.07
CA LEU A 114 1.98 -5.60 31.82
C LEU A 114 1.16 -4.48 31.18
N GLU A 115 1.19 -4.39 29.86
CA GLU A 115 0.41 -3.42 29.08
C GLU A 115 -1.10 -3.59 29.33
N GLN A 116 -1.60 -4.83 29.27
CA GLN A 116 -2.97 -5.15 29.66
C GLN A 116 -3.26 -4.67 31.09
N GLN A 117 -2.42 -4.99 32.06
CA GLN A 117 -2.65 -4.58 33.45
C GLN A 117 -2.70 -3.05 33.62
N LEU A 118 -1.87 -2.31 32.88
CA LEU A 118 -1.83 -0.85 32.92
C LEU A 118 -3.10 -0.23 32.31
N PHE A 119 -3.53 -0.70 31.14
CA PHE A 119 -4.68 -0.10 30.43
C PHE A 119 -6.05 -0.63 30.88
N TYR A 120 -6.14 -1.84 31.43
CA TYR A 120 -7.39 -2.34 32.02
C TYR A 120 -7.78 -1.57 33.30
N GLN A 121 -6.81 -1.04 34.05
CA GLN A 121 -7.08 -0.22 35.25
C GLN A 121 -7.61 1.18 34.90
N GLU A 122 -7.18 1.75 33.78
CA GLU A 122 -7.59 3.10 33.35
C GLU A 122 -9.08 3.12 32.93
N THR A 123 -9.62 1.99 32.47
CA THR A 123 -11.04 1.86 32.08
C THR A 123 -11.99 1.75 33.29
N GLN A 124 -11.50 1.45 34.50
CA GLN A 124 -12.30 1.34 35.73
C GLN A 124 -12.26 2.61 36.61
N ALA A 125 -11.54 3.66 36.19
CA ALA A 125 -11.26 4.84 36.99
C ALA A 125 -11.98 6.12 36.50
N GLU A 126 -13.05 6.00 35.72
CA GLU A 126 -13.98 7.12 35.45
C GLU A 126 -15.26 6.95 36.29
N PRO A 127 -15.44 7.68 37.40
CA PRO A 127 -16.76 7.84 37.98
C PRO A 127 -17.60 8.73 37.05
N GLU A 128 -18.60 8.13 36.42
CA GLU A 128 -19.74 8.80 35.77
C GLU A 128 -20.11 10.13 36.45
N PRO A 129 -19.91 11.30 35.80
CA PRO A 129 -20.52 12.53 36.30
C PRO A 129 -22.00 12.53 35.91
N LEU A 130 -22.82 12.03 36.83
CA LEU A 130 -24.26 12.28 36.92
C LEU A 130 -24.52 13.79 37.01
N ASN A 131 -24.51 14.53 35.89
CA ASN A 131 -25.32 15.74 35.64
C ASN A 131 -24.93 16.39 34.29
N ALA A 132 -25.59 16.01 33.20
CA ALA A 132 -25.66 16.84 32.01
C ALA A 132 -27.11 16.87 31.53
N SER A 133 -27.79 17.99 31.81
CA SER A 133 -29.12 18.28 31.28
C SER A 133 -29.12 18.20 29.73
N PRO A 134 -30.15 17.59 29.10
CA PRO A 134 -30.21 17.33 27.66
C PRO A 134 -30.24 18.58 26.75
N GLU A 135 -30.21 19.79 27.31
CA GLU A 135 -30.34 21.04 26.55
C GLU A 135 -29.02 21.57 25.96
N VAL A 136 -27.87 21.00 26.34
CA VAL A 136 -26.54 21.46 25.86
C VAL A 136 -26.03 20.67 24.65
N GLU A 137 -26.57 19.47 24.43
CA GLU A 137 -26.10 18.55 23.39
C GLU A 137 -26.69 18.85 22.00
N GLU A 138 -27.87 19.47 21.95
CA GLU A 138 -28.52 19.87 20.69
C GLU A 138 -27.81 21.06 20.02
N ARG A 139 -27.37 22.02 20.84
CA ARG A 139 -26.67 23.23 20.36
C ARG A 139 -25.31 22.90 19.72
N ASN A 140 -24.62 21.89 20.27
CA ASN A 140 -23.31 21.45 19.78
C ASN A 140 -23.44 20.62 18.48
N LYS A 141 -24.53 19.86 18.32
CA LYS A 141 -24.83 19.13 17.07
C LYS A 141 -25.11 20.07 15.90
N GLU A 142 -25.79 21.20 16.13
CA GLU A 142 -26.05 22.19 15.08
C GLU A 142 -24.76 22.92 14.65
N GLU A 143 -23.88 23.26 15.59
CA GLU A 143 -22.56 23.85 15.28
C GLU A 143 -21.65 22.87 14.51
N GLY A 144 -21.69 21.57 14.87
CA GLY A 144 -20.98 20.51 14.15
C GLY A 144 -21.44 20.37 12.70
N LEU A 145 -22.75 20.44 12.44
CA LEU A 145 -23.31 20.35 11.09
C LEU A 145 -22.93 21.56 10.21
N ARG A 146 -22.90 22.77 10.79
CA ARG A 146 -22.47 23.99 10.10
C ARG A 146 -20.99 23.96 9.72
N ARG A 147 -20.13 23.40 10.59
CA ARG A 147 -18.70 23.19 10.30
C ARG A 147 -18.47 22.17 9.18
N LEU A 148 -19.25 21.10 9.15
CA LEU A 148 -19.17 20.09 8.08
C LEU A 148 -19.62 20.65 6.72
N GLN A 149 -20.70 21.44 6.69
CA GLN A 149 -21.13 22.12 5.46
C GLN A 149 -20.11 23.14 4.94
N SER A 150 -19.40 23.83 5.84
CA SER A 150 -18.30 24.74 5.49
C SER A 150 -17.14 24.00 4.82
N ASN A 151 -16.75 22.84 5.35
CA ASN A 151 -15.63 22.05 4.79
C ASN A 151 -15.97 21.44 3.42
N ILE A 152 -17.22 21.04 3.18
CA ILE A 152 -17.65 20.48 1.89
C ILE A 152 -17.60 21.54 0.76
N ARG A 153 -17.95 22.79 1.05
CA ARG A 153 -17.82 23.90 0.08
C ARG A 153 -16.37 24.27 -0.21
N HIS A 154 -15.48 24.11 0.77
CA HIS A 154 -14.06 24.42 0.62
C HIS A 154 -13.31 23.38 -0.24
N PHE A 155 -13.76 22.12 -0.24
CA PHE A 155 -13.15 21.04 -1.02
C PHE A 155 -13.47 21.15 -2.52
N HIS A 156 -14.67 21.60 -2.90
CA HIS A 156 -15.07 21.73 -4.31
C HIS A 156 -14.42 22.90 -5.07
N SER A 157 -13.79 23.85 -4.38
CA SER A 157 -13.15 25.01 -5.03
C SER A 157 -11.65 24.82 -5.32
N ARG A 158 -11.06 23.68 -4.92
CA ARG A 158 -9.60 23.46 -4.98
C ARG A 158 -9.14 22.52 -6.10
N GLU A 159 -10.07 21.98 -6.89
CA GLU A 159 -9.81 21.04 -8.00
C GLU A 159 -9.87 21.69 -9.40
N PHE A 160 -9.82 23.02 -9.49
CA PHE A 160 -9.66 23.71 -10.77
C PHE A 160 -8.57 24.78 -10.66
N LEU A 161 -7.32 24.36 -10.88
CA LEU A 161 -6.22 25.15 -11.45
C LEU A 161 -5.14 24.20 -11.99
#